data_AF-A0A957UQF6-F1
#
_entry.id   AF-A0A957UQF6-F1
#
_cell.length_a   1.000
_cell.length_b   1.000
_cell.length_c   1.000
_cell.angle_alpha   90.00
_cell.angle_beta   90.00
_cell.angle_gamma   90.00
#
_symmetry.space_group_name_H-M   'P 1'
#
loop_
_entity.id
_entity.type
_entity.pdbx_description
1 polymer ?
#
loop_
_entity_poly.entity_id
_entity_poly.type
_entity_poly.pdbx_seq_one_letter_code
_entity_poly.pdbx_strand_id
1 'polypeptide(L)'
;NEALPGQALFDEVRTTYAYGDLTAQEWRWVLDFVTFGGAALKGYREYARVQERNGQFRVLSPQIARRHRMSIGAITSDGMLNVKFQNGGALGAIEESFAARLKPGDTFIFAGRLLEFRRIKEMTVQVRKATKSKGVVPRWQGGRMPLSSYLADAVRLRLATAEVGIYDTPEMQAVQPILAIQQRWSHIPAAGELLIEAVKTREGHHLFLYPLAGYQVHEGLASLLAYRLSRLAPRTISAFATDYGCELLSPTPLPVGDEAGWRQILSPDNLLEDILLCLNAAEMARRQFRDIARVAGLIFTGYPGSQKSTRQLQASSSVIYDAFVTYDPDNLLLEQARREVLERQLDFGQLRRTLEGMAAAALVLASPRRLTPLAFPLWASRLRSQISSESWSDRVARMVMQLEKAAG
;
A
#
# COMPACT_ATOMS: atom_id res chain seq x y z
N ASN A 1 37.80 24.71 -0.09
CA ASN A 1 36.49 25.08 0.48
C ASN A 1 35.94 26.28 -0.27
N GLU A 2 35.34 26.06 -1.43
CA GLU A 2 34.49 27.08 -2.06
C GLU A 2 33.17 27.16 -1.29
N ALA A 3 32.69 28.37 -1.03
CA ALA A 3 31.37 28.59 -0.44
C ALA A 3 30.28 28.04 -1.37
N LEU A 4 29.26 27.37 -0.82
CA LEU A 4 28.16 26.89 -1.64
C LEU A 4 27.36 28.08 -2.21
N PRO A 5 26.91 28.02 -3.46
CA PRO A 5 25.97 29.01 -3.98
C PRO A 5 24.74 29.11 -3.09
N GLY A 6 24.36 30.32 -2.69
CA GLY A 6 23.23 30.54 -1.78
C GLY A 6 23.43 29.99 -0.36
N GLN A 7 24.66 29.90 0.15
CA GLN A 7 25.00 29.36 1.48
C GLN A 7 24.08 29.85 2.61
N ALA A 8 23.79 31.15 2.69
CA ALA A 8 22.92 31.69 3.74
C ALA A 8 21.50 31.09 3.73
N LEU A 9 20.95 30.85 2.53
CA LEU A 9 19.64 30.21 2.38
C LEU A 9 19.70 28.71 2.67
N PHE A 10 20.80 28.05 2.32
CA PHE A 10 21.02 26.64 2.69
C PHE A 10 21.05 26.48 4.21
N ASP A 11 21.79 27.33 4.92
CA ASP A 11 21.89 27.31 6.37
C ASP A 11 20.53 27.59 7.04
N GLU A 12 19.76 28.54 6.50
CA GLU A 12 18.39 28.84 6.95
C GLU A 12 17.44 27.65 6.74
N VAL A 13 17.44 27.03 5.56
CA VAL A 13 16.55 25.89 5.27
C VAL A 13 16.84 24.72 6.21
N ARG A 14 18.10 24.48 6.55
CA ARG A 14 18.53 23.42 7.48
C ARG A 14 18.16 23.67 8.94
N THR A 15 17.68 24.86 9.31
CA THR A 15 17.14 25.07 10.67
C THR A 15 15.76 24.42 10.86
N THR A 16 15.11 24.01 9.78
CA THR A 16 13.81 23.32 9.84
C THR A 16 13.98 21.83 10.09
N TYR A 17 13.00 21.22 10.78
CA TYR A 17 13.00 19.77 11.01
C TYR A 17 13.00 18.97 9.70
N ALA A 18 12.23 19.41 8.70
CA ALA A 18 12.04 18.69 7.44
C ALA A 18 13.31 18.64 6.56
N TYR A 19 14.24 19.58 6.73
CA TYR A 19 15.43 19.72 5.89
C TYR A 19 16.74 19.73 6.70
N GLY A 20 16.72 19.31 7.97
CA GLY A 20 17.90 19.33 8.85
C GLY A 20 19.08 18.50 8.32
N ASP A 21 18.78 17.41 7.60
CA ASP A 21 19.76 16.50 7.01
C ASP A 21 20.12 16.83 5.55
N LEU A 22 19.59 17.93 5.00
CA LEU A 22 19.78 18.31 3.59
C LEU A 22 21.26 18.47 3.26
N THR A 23 21.75 17.66 2.33
CA THR A 23 23.17 17.63 1.96
C THR A 23 23.52 18.78 1.01
N ALA A 24 24.82 19.12 0.97
CA ALA A 24 25.32 20.11 0.03
C ALA A 24 25.13 19.67 -1.45
N GLN A 25 25.14 18.36 -1.72
CA GLN A 25 24.91 17.81 -3.05
C GLN A 25 23.45 17.98 -3.48
N GLU A 26 22.49 17.63 -2.60
CA GLU A 26 21.07 17.86 -2.85
C GLU A 26 20.77 19.34 -3.01
N TRP A 27 21.40 20.22 -2.23
CA TRP A 27 21.26 21.66 -2.38
C TRP A 27 21.68 22.17 -3.75
N ARG A 28 22.86 21.74 -4.24
CA ARG A 28 23.31 22.09 -5.60
C ARG A 28 22.34 21.56 -6.65
N TRP A 29 21.86 20.33 -6.49
CA TRP A 29 20.86 19.77 -7.39
C TRP A 29 19.58 20.62 -7.41
N VAL A 30 19.09 21.08 -6.25
CA VAL A 30 17.91 21.97 -6.18
C VAL A 30 18.16 23.26 -6.95
N LEU A 31 19.32 23.90 -6.74
CA LEU A 31 19.69 25.14 -7.43
C LEU A 31 19.79 24.95 -8.94
N ASP A 32 20.46 23.90 -9.39
CA ASP A 32 20.55 23.52 -10.82
C ASP A 32 19.15 23.28 -11.41
N PHE A 33 18.31 22.57 -10.66
CA PHE A 33 16.94 22.26 -11.06
C PHE A 33 16.07 23.52 -11.20
N VAL A 34 16.16 24.50 -10.30
CA VAL A 34 15.40 25.75 -10.43
C VAL A 34 16.01 26.72 -11.44
N THR A 35 17.30 26.59 -11.75
CA THR A 35 18.01 27.49 -12.66
C THR A 35 17.89 27.07 -14.12
N PHE A 36 17.93 25.76 -14.40
CA PHE A 36 17.86 25.24 -15.77
C PHE A 36 17.09 23.92 -15.92
N GLY A 37 16.32 23.51 -14.90
CA GLY A 37 15.47 22.31 -14.97
C GLY A 37 16.21 20.98 -14.75
N GLY A 38 17.49 21.02 -14.36
CA GLY A 38 18.33 19.83 -14.18
C GLY A 38 18.96 19.34 -15.48
N ALA A 39 19.62 18.18 -15.44
CA ALA A 39 20.39 17.66 -16.57
C ALA A 39 19.51 17.41 -17.81
N ALA A 40 18.34 16.79 -17.63
CA ALA A 40 17.44 16.44 -18.72
C ALA A 40 16.71 17.63 -19.37
N LEU A 41 16.54 18.76 -18.65
CA LEU A 41 15.70 19.87 -19.13
C LEU A 41 16.48 21.16 -19.46
N LYS A 42 17.82 21.12 -19.41
CA LYS A 42 18.70 22.27 -19.64
C LYS A 42 18.43 23.04 -20.93
N GLY A 43 17.96 22.37 -21.98
CA GLY A 43 17.62 22.99 -23.27
C GLY A 43 16.32 23.81 -23.29
N TYR A 44 15.49 23.71 -22.25
CA TYR A 44 14.13 24.26 -22.24
C TYR A 44 14.03 25.44 -21.28
N ARG A 45 14.01 26.65 -21.84
CA ARG A 45 13.99 27.91 -21.06
C ARG A 45 12.78 28.04 -20.12
N GLU A 46 11.67 27.36 -20.41
CA GLU A 46 10.48 27.37 -19.58
C GLU A 46 10.66 26.75 -18.19
N TYR A 47 11.66 25.88 -18.00
CA TYR A 47 11.99 25.29 -16.69
C TYR A 47 13.06 26.08 -15.92
N ALA A 48 13.71 27.06 -16.56
CA ALA A 48 14.54 28.03 -15.89
C ALA A 48 13.63 29.02 -15.14
N ARG A 49 13.58 28.92 -13.81
CA ARG A 49 12.71 29.77 -12.97
C ARG A 49 13.48 30.92 -12.33
N VAL A 50 14.73 30.66 -11.97
CA VAL A 50 15.63 31.65 -11.37
C VAL A 50 16.92 31.75 -12.17
N GLN A 51 17.62 32.87 -12.01
CA GLN A 51 18.95 33.09 -12.55
C GLN A 51 19.83 33.64 -11.45
N GLU A 52 21.06 33.13 -11.38
CA GLU A 52 22.09 33.69 -10.53
C GLU A 52 22.58 35.04 -11.08
N ARG A 53 22.58 36.07 -10.22
CA ARG A 53 23.20 37.37 -10.48
C ARG A 53 23.92 37.82 -9.22
N ASN A 54 25.23 38.05 -9.32
CA ASN A 54 26.08 38.51 -8.22
C ASN A 54 25.95 37.62 -6.96
N GLY A 55 25.94 36.30 -7.12
CA GLY A 55 25.78 35.34 -6.02
C GLY A 55 24.37 35.26 -5.42
N GLN A 56 23.37 35.94 -6.01
CA GLN A 56 21.97 35.88 -5.60
C GLN A 56 21.09 35.28 -6.70
N PHE A 57 20.21 34.35 -6.33
CA PHE A 57 19.23 33.77 -7.25
C PHE A 57 17.98 34.66 -7.30
N ARG A 58 17.59 35.10 -8.51
CA ARG A 58 16.40 35.94 -8.73
C ARG A 58 15.47 35.36 -9.77
N VAL A 59 14.16 35.55 -9.58
CA VAL A 59 13.15 35.11 -10.56
C VAL A 59 13.28 35.90 -11.86
N LEU A 60 13.25 35.19 -12.99
CA LEU A 60 13.51 35.75 -14.32
C LEU A 60 12.44 36.72 -14.83
N SER A 61 11.16 36.49 -14.51
CA SER A 61 10.05 37.31 -15.02
C SER A 61 8.85 37.42 -14.07
N PRO A 62 8.07 38.52 -14.15
CA PRO A 62 6.82 38.66 -13.41
C PRO A 62 5.81 37.54 -13.71
N GLN A 63 5.84 36.99 -14.93
CA GLN A 63 4.97 35.89 -15.35
C GLN A 63 5.32 34.59 -14.60
N ILE A 64 6.61 34.27 -14.47
CA ILE A 64 7.06 33.10 -13.68
C ILE A 64 6.67 33.28 -12.22
N ALA A 65 6.89 34.47 -11.65
CA ALA A 65 6.49 34.78 -10.28
C ALA A 65 4.98 34.60 -10.06
N ARG A 66 4.13 35.07 -10.99
CA ARG A 66 2.68 34.91 -10.92
C ARG A 66 2.26 33.44 -11.02
N ARG A 67 2.84 32.67 -11.95
CA ARG A 67 2.56 31.23 -12.09
C ARG A 67 2.95 30.48 -10.82
N HIS A 68 4.12 30.75 -10.26
CA HIS A 68 4.57 30.12 -9.02
C HIS A 68 3.61 30.41 -7.86
N ARG A 69 3.21 31.68 -7.65
CA ARG A 69 2.24 32.04 -6.60
C ARG A 69 0.87 31.39 -6.77
N MET A 70 0.43 31.14 -8.01
CA MET A 70 -0.84 30.47 -8.28
C MET A 70 -0.79 28.95 -8.13
N SER A 71 0.41 28.37 -8.21
CA SER A 71 0.64 26.92 -8.12
C SER A 71 1.29 26.50 -6.79
N ILE A 72 1.58 27.44 -5.89
CA ILE A 72 2.20 27.18 -4.60
C ILE A 72 1.24 26.40 -3.70
N GLY A 73 1.69 25.27 -3.17
CA GLY A 73 0.90 24.40 -2.29
C GLY A 73 1.30 22.94 -2.41
N ALA A 74 1.24 22.21 -1.29
CA ALA A 74 1.59 20.80 -1.22
C ALA A 74 0.38 19.85 -1.18
N ILE A 75 -0.84 20.38 -1.01
CA ILE A 75 -2.04 19.54 -0.84
C ILE A 75 -2.46 18.95 -2.18
N THR A 76 -2.38 17.63 -2.30
CA THR A 76 -2.88 16.85 -3.44
C THR A 76 -4.03 15.96 -2.96
N SER A 77 -4.88 15.51 -3.88
CA SER A 77 -5.95 14.56 -3.61
C SER A 77 -5.75 13.32 -4.48
N ASP A 78 -6.09 12.14 -3.96
CA ASP A 78 -6.03 10.92 -4.76
C ASP A 78 -6.93 11.05 -6.00
N GLY A 79 -6.42 10.59 -7.14
CA GLY A 79 -7.11 10.69 -8.42
C GLY A 79 -8.21 9.63 -8.53
N MET A 80 -9.27 9.93 -9.28
CA MET A 80 -10.27 8.92 -9.66
C MET A 80 -10.05 8.49 -11.12
N LEU A 81 -10.11 7.18 -11.36
CA LEU A 81 -10.04 6.57 -12.69
C LEU A 81 -11.38 6.00 -13.10
N ASN A 82 -11.79 6.26 -14.34
CA ASN A 82 -13.02 5.71 -14.88
C ASN A 82 -12.86 4.22 -15.17
N VAL A 83 -13.77 3.38 -14.69
CA VAL A 83 -13.82 1.95 -15.03
C VAL A 83 -14.68 1.79 -16.29
N LYS A 84 -14.09 1.22 -17.35
CA LYS A 84 -14.79 0.96 -18.61
C LYS A 84 -14.49 -0.44 -19.14
N PHE A 85 -15.48 -1.08 -19.73
CA PHE A 85 -15.23 -2.25 -20.57
C PHE A 85 -14.34 -1.88 -21.76
N GLN A 86 -13.56 -2.83 -22.27
CA GLN A 86 -12.78 -2.65 -23.50
C GLN A 86 -13.67 -2.19 -24.68
N ASN A 87 -14.96 -2.55 -24.65
CA ASN A 87 -15.95 -2.25 -25.66
C ASN A 87 -16.64 -0.88 -25.43
N GLY A 88 -16.16 -0.07 -24.48
CA GLY A 88 -16.56 1.34 -24.27
C GLY A 88 -17.56 1.60 -23.14
N GLY A 89 -18.34 0.60 -22.72
CA GLY A 89 -19.34 0.78 -21.65
C GLY A 89 -18.71 1.21 -20.31
N ALA A 90 -19.13 2.37 -19.79
CA ALA A 90 -18.67 2.88 -18.50
C ALA A 90 -19.42 2.26 -17.32
N LEU A 91 -18.69 1.98 -16.24
CA LEU A 91 -19.23 1.35 -15.03
C LEU A 91 -19.23 2.30 -13.83
N GLY A 92 -18.37 3.33 -13.81
CA GLY A 92 -18.17 4.26 -12.71
C GLY A 92 -16.71 4.66 -12.58
N ALA A 93 -16.26 5.02 -11.37
CA ALA A 93 -14.86 5.36 -11.10
C ALA A 93 -14.34 4.69 -9.80
N ILE A 94 -13.04 4.45 -9.74
CA ILE A 94 -12.29 3.92 -8.58
C ILE A 94 -11.07 4.79 -8.31
N GLU A 95 -10.58 4.75 -7.07
CA GLU A 95 -9.35 5.46 -6.68
C GLU A 95 -8.14 4.95 -7.49
N GLU A 96 -7.27 5.88 -7.85
CA GLU A 96 -6.06 5.65 -8.62
C GLU A 96 -5.08 4.75 -7.85
N SER A 97 -4.97 4.95 -6.53
CA SER A 97 -4.18 4.11 -5.63
C SER A 97 -4.60 2.63 -5.65
N PHE A 98 -5.90 2.33 -5.72
CA PHE A 98 -6.40 0.96 -5.84
C PHE A 98 -6.06 0.35 -7.21
N ALA A 99 -6.36 1.08 -8.29
CA ALA A 99 -6.14 0.58 -9.65
C ALA A 99 -4.66 0.36 -9.96
N ALA A 100 -3.77 1.20 -9.43
CA ALA A 100 -2.34 1.13 -9.66
C ALA A 100 -1.70 -0.13 -9.06
N ARG A 101 -2.34 -0.80 -8.10
CA ARG A 101 -1.85 -2.05 -7.50
C ARG A 101 -2.16 -3.28 -8.36
N LEU A 102 -3.12 -3.17 -9.29
CA LEU A 102 -3.61 -4.30 -10.09
C LEU A 102 -2.64 -4.66 -11.23
N LYS A 103 -2.47 -5.96 -11.45
CA LYS A 103 -1.74 -6.55 -12.58
C LYS A 103 -2.71 -7.09 -13.63
N PRO A 104 -2.36 -7.05 -14.94
CA PRO A 104 -3.18 -7.64 -15.99
C PRO A 104 -3.57 -9.09 -15.68
N GLY A 105 -4.87 -9.38 -15.65
CA GLY A 105 -5.42 -10.68 -15.27
C GLY A 105 -6.00 -10.74 -13.85
N ASP A 106 -5.68 -9.76 -12.99
CA ASP A 106 -6.28 -9.66 -11.66
C ASP A 106 -7.78 -9.43 -11.78
N THR A 107 -8.55 -10.09 -10.93
CA THR A 107 -10.00 -9.90 -10.87
C THR A 107 -10.37 -9.05 -9.65
N PHE A 108 -11.26 -8.08 -9.79
CA PHE A 108 -11.76 -7.24 -8.69
C PHE A 108 -13.30 -7.06 -8.76
N ILE A 109 -13.95 -6.76 -7.63
CA ILE A 109 -15.39 -6.45 -7.59
C ILE A 109 -15.57 -4.94 -7.68
N PHE A 110 -16.40 -4.52 -8.63
CA PHE A 110 -16.83 -3.14 -8.75
C PHE A 110 -18.29 -3.07 -9.19
N ALA A 111 -19.08 -2.22 -8.53
CA ALA A 111 -20.52 -2.10 -8.75
C ALA A 111 -21.26 -3.46 -8.77
N GLY A 112 -20.88 -4.38 -7.89
CA GLY A 112 -21.45 -5.72 -7.78
C GLY A 112 -21.07 -6.70 -8.90
N ARG A 113 -20.17 -6.31 -9.81
CA ARG A 113 -19.71 -7.14 -10.94
C ARG A 113 -18.29 -7.62 -10.71
N LEU A 114 -18.04 -8.88 -11.08
CA LEU A 114 -16.70 -9.43 -11.19
C LEU A 114 -16.04 -8.95 -12.49
N LEU A 115 -14.97 -8.17 -12.36
CA LEU A 115 -14.25 -7.59 -13.47
C LEU A 115 -12.82 -8.12 -13.47
N GLU A 116 -12.28 -8.40 -14.66
CA GLU A 116 -10.86 -8.68 -14.83
C GLU A 116 -10.17 -7.42 -15.35
N PHE A 117 -9.16 -6.97 -14.60
CA PHE A 117 -8.29 -5.87 -14.97
C PHE A 117 -7.44 -6.26 -16.17
N ARG A 118 -7.40 -5.40 -17.20
CA ARG A 118 -6.57 -5.62 -18.38
C ARG A 118 -5.39 -4.68 -18.42
N ARG A 119 -5.66 -3.39 -18.25
CA ARG A 119 -4.66 -2.33 -18.22
C ARG A 119 -5.32 -1.04 -17.78
N ILE A 120 -4.50 -0.09 -17.35
CA ILE A 120 -4.90 1.31 -17.31
C ILE A 120 -4.47 1.94 -18.63
N LYS A 121 -5.36 2.67 -19.28
CA LYS A 121 -5.05 3.52 -20.42
C LYS A 121 -5.52 4.93 -20.09
N GLU A 122 -4.58 5.86 -19.97
CA GLU A 122 -4.83 7.24 -19.55
C GLU A 122 -5.51 7.28 -18.16
N MET A 123 -6.70 7.91 -18.06
CA MET A 123 -7.52 7.98 -16.85
C MET A 123 -8.64 6.92 -16.85
N THR A 124 -8.44 5.79 -17.54
CA THR A 124 -9.44 4.73 -17.68
C THR A 124 -8.85 3.36 -17.33
N VAL A 125 -9.46 2.67 -16.37
CA VAL A 125 -9.23 1.26 -16.08
C VAL A 125 -10.04 0.43 -17.08
N GLN A 126 -9.34 -0.26 -17.98
CA GLN A 126 -9.96 -1.14 -18.97
C GLN A 126 -10.17 -2.52 -18.37
N VAL A 127 -11.42 -2.98 -18.40
CA VAL A 127 -11.82 -4.27 -17.83
C VAL A 127 -12.55 -5.15 -18.84
N ARG A 128 -12.62 -6.45 -18.55
CA ARG A 128 -13.60 -7.36 -19.16
C ARG A 128 -14.44 -8.03 -18.08
N LYS A 129 -15.61 -8.56 -18.45
CA LYS A 129 -16.40 -9.40 -17.55
C LYS A 129 -15.62 -10.71 -17.32
N ALA A 130 -15.34 -11.06 -16.08
CA ALA A 130 -14.71 -12.34 -15.78
C ALA A 130 -15.78 -13.44 -15.70
N THR A 131 -15.49 -14.61 -16.26
CA THR A 131 -16.38 -15.79 -16.25
C THR A 131 -16.10 -16.75 -15.09
N LYS A 132 -14.88 -16.74 -14.54
CA LYS A 132 -14.46 -17.48 -13.34
C LYS A 132 -13.54 -16.59 -12.51
N SER A 133 -13.70 -16.56 -11.19
CA SER A 133 -12.66 -16.03 -10.32
C SER A 133 -11.61 -17.12 -10.13
N LYS A 134 -10.35 -16.86 -10.51
CA LYS A 134 -9.24 -17.70 -10.06
C LYS A 134 -8.79 -17.14 -8.72
N GLY A 135 -9.25 -17.75 -7.65
CA GLY A 135 -9.03 -17.21 -6.31
C GLY A 135 -9.97 -16.03 -6.05
N VAL A 136 -9.52 -15.12 -5.21
CA VAL A 136 -10.39 -14.09 -4.66
C VAL A 136 -10.02 -12.70 -5.11
N VAL A 137 -11.02 -11.84 -4.99
CA VAL A 137 -11.28 -10.70 -5.82
C VAL A 137 -11.25 -9.48 -4.90
N PRO A 138 -10.20 -8.64 -4.90
CA PRO A 138 -10.21 -7.39 -4.14
C PRO A 138 -11.47 -6.58 -4.43
N ARG A 139 -12.10 -6.05 -3.39
CA ARG A 139 -13.23 -5.13 -3.50
C ARG A 139 -12.74 -3.75 -3.12
N TRP A 140 -12.96 -2.78 -4.00
CA TRP A 140 -12.76 -1.38 -3.63
C TRP A 140 -13.82 -1.01 -2.58
N GLN A 141 -13.38 -0.66 -1.37
CA GLN A 141 -14.25 -0.35 -0.22
C GLN A 141 -14.34 1.15 0.11
N GLY A 142 -13.65 2.02 -0.65
CA GLY A 142 -13.52 3.45 -0.34
C GLY A 142 -12.69 3.73 0.92
N GLY A 143 -12.53 5.01 1.27
CA GLY A 143 -11.69 5.52 2.36
C GLY A 143 -12.11 5.11 3.77
N ARG A 144 -11.89 3.83 4.14
CA ARG A 144 -11.89 3.40 5.54
C ARG A 144 -10.69 4.01 6.24
N MET A 145 -10.88 4.54 7.44
CA MET A 145 -9.79 4.79 8.37
C MET A 145 -9.35 3.42 8.94
N PRO A 146 -8.15 2.92 8.61
CA PRO A 146 -7.65 1.69 9.20
C PRO A 146 -7.38 1.90 10.70
N LEU A 147 -7.28 0.80 11.44
CA LEU A 147 -6.81 0.85 12.83
C LEU A 147 -5.44 1.55 12.88
N SER A 148 -5.27 2.54 13.76
CA SER A 148 -3.96 3.15 13.96
C SER A 148 -2.99 2.14 14.58
N SER A 149 -1.68 2.31 14.33
CA SER A 149 -0.65 1.45 14.92
C SER A 149 -0.75 1.38 16.45
N TYR A 150 -0.95 2.52 17.12
CA TYR A 150 -1.14 2.57 18.58
C TYR A 150 -2.35 1.77 19.07
N LEU A 151 -3.44 1.77 18.32
CA LEU A 151 -4.62 0.99 18.68
C LEU A 151 -4.39 -0.51 18.42
N ALA A 152 -3.63 -0.85 17.37
CA ALA A 152 -3.21 -2.22 17.10
C ALA A 152 -2.33 -2.79 18.24
N ASP A 153 -1.36 -1.99 18.71
CA ASP A 153 -0.52 -2.31 19.86
C ASP A 153 -1.34 -2.49 21.15
N ALA A 154 -2.33 -1.63 21.38
CA ALA A 154 -3.22 -1.75 22.53
C ALA A 154 -4.05 -3.04 22.50
N VAL A 155 -4.56 -3.45 21.32
CA VAL A 155 -5.25 -4.73 21.15
C VAL A 155 -4.31 -5.90 21.42
N ARG A 156 -3.08 -5.85 20.91
CA ARG A 156 -2.07 -6.89 21.17
C ARG A 156 -1.76 -7.02 22.66
N LEU A 157 -1.61 -5.89 23.36
CA LEU A 157 -1.40 -5.90 24.81
C LEU A 157 -2.57 -6.54 25.55
N ARG A 158 -3.82 -6.23 25.17
CA ARG A 158 -5.01 -6.81 25.78
C ARG A 158 -5.12 -8.32 25.54
N LEU A 159 -4.75 -8.81 24.36
CA LEU A 159 -4.67 -10.25 24.09
C LEU A 159 -3.59 -10.94 24.93
N ALA A 160 -2.41 -10.33 25.04
CA ALA A 160 -1.32 -10.86 25.88
C ALA A 160 -1.71 -10.90 27.37
N THR A 161 -2.47 -9.92 27.87
CA THR A 161 -2.98 -9.96 29.26
C THR A 161 -4.07 -11.02 29.45
N ALA A 162 -4.90 -11.27 28.42
CA ALA A 162 -5.91 -12.32 28.46
C ALA A 162 -5.31 -13.72 28.46
N GLU A 163 -4.16 -13.92 27.82
CA GLU A 163 -3.41 -15.19 27.82
C GLU A 163 -3.05 -15.62 29.26
N VAL A 164 -2.59 -14.68 30.09
CA VAL A 164 -2.31 -14.91 31.53
C VAL A 164 -3.57 -14.83 32.42
N GLY A 165 -4.76 -14.79 31.83
CA GLY A 165 -6.03 -14.87 32.56
C GLY A 165 -6.58 -13.55 33.11
N ILE A 166 -6.06 -12.40 32.68
CA ILE A 166 -6.52 -11.08 33.17
C ILE A 166 -7.64 -10.54 32.27
N TYR A 167 -8.82 -10.36 32.86
CA TYR A 167 -10.03 -9.80 32.23
C TYR A 167 -10.60 -8.65 33.09
N ASP A 168 -9.84 -7.56 33.15
CA ASP A 168 -10.01 -6.44 34.10
C ASP A 168 -11.00 -5.35 33.64
N THR A 169 -11.43 -5.36 32.38
CA THR A 169 -12.41 -4.39 31.83
C THR A 169 -13.72 -5.06 31.41
N PRO A 170 -14.83 -4.32 31.32
CA PRO A 170 -16.11 -4.84 30.83
C PRO A 170 -16.01 -5.48 29.44
N GLU A 171 -15.22 -4.90 28.54
CA GLU A 171 -15.00 -5.42 27.18
C GLU A 171 -14.21 -6.74 27.22
N MET A 172 -13.20 -6.83 28.09
CA MET A 172 -12.43 -8.06 28.26
C MET A 172 -13.28 -9.18 28.87
N GLN A 173 -14.13 -8.86 29.84
CA GLN A 173 -15.10 -9.82 30.41
C GLN A 173 -16.09 -10.31 29.36
N ALA A 174 -16.58 -9.41 28.50
CA ALA A 174 -17.50 -9.78 27.43
C ALA A 174 -16.86 -10.71 26.38
N VAL A 175 -15.58 -10.52 26.05
CA VAL A 175 -14.87 -11.36 25.07
C VAL A 175 -14.26 -12.63 25.67
N GLN A 176 -14.18 -12.74 27.00
CA GLN A 176 -13.58 -13.88 27.70
C GLN A 176 -14.08 -15.25 27.22
N PRO A 177 -15.39 -15.51 27.03
CA PRO A 177 -15.86 -16.81 26.56
C PRO A 177 -15.35 -17.15 25.15
N ILE A 178 -15.19 -16.13 24.29
CA ILE A 178 -14.68 -16.29 22.93
C ILE A 178 -13.18 -16.59 22.97
N LEU A 179 -12.42 -15.91 23.81
CA LEU A 179 -10.99 -16.17 24.00
C LEU A 179 -10.73 -17.54 24.64
N ALA A 180 -11.60 -18.00 25.54
CA ALA A 180 -11.54 -19.36 26.07
C ALA A 180 -11.74 -20.42 24.97
N ILE A 181 -12.55 -20.16 23.95
CA ILE A 181 -12.66 -21.03 22.77
C ILE A 181 -11.38 -20.98 21.95
N GLN A 182 -10.81 -19.79 21.73
CA GLN A 182 -9.54 -19.62 21.01
C GLN A 182 -8.43 -20.44 21.67
N GLN A 183 -8.26 -20.34 22.98
CA GLN A 183 -7.25 -21.07 23.75
C GLN A 183 -7.47 -22.60 23.69
N ARG A 184 -8.73 -23.05 23.68
CA ARG A 184 -9.04 -24.50 23.58
C ARG A 184 -8.77 -25.08 22.20
N TRP A 185 -8.93 -24.30 21.14
CA TRP A 185 -8.80 -24.79 19.76
C TRP A 185 -7.44 -24.53 19.13
N SER A 186 -6.72 -23.51 19.60
CA SER A 186 -5.47 -23.03 19.06
C SER A 186 -4.67 -22.35 20.18
N HIS A 187 -4.39 -21.04 20.07
CA HIS A 187 -3.58 -20.28 21.00
C HIS A 187 -4.02 -18.81 21.04
N ILE A 188 -3.86 -18.13 22.17
CA ILE A 188 -3.93 -16.66 22.27
C ILE A 188 -2.50 -16.12 22.24
N PRO A 189 -2.10 -15.33 21.23
CA PRO A 189 -0.71 -14.91 21.09
C PRO A 189 -0.26 -13.96 22.22
N ALA A 190 0.88 -14.25 22.84
CA ALA A 190 1.53 -13.37 23.81
C ALA A 190 2.32 -12.23 23.13
N ALA A 191 2.83 -11.28 23.93
CA ALA A 191 3.45 -10.03 23.45
C ALA A 191 4.74 -10.20 22.59
N GLY A 192 5.30 -11.40 22.49
CA GLY A 192 6.46 -11.74 21.66
C GLY A 192 6.24 -12.92 20.72
N GLU A 193 4.98 -13.33 20.53
CA GLU A 193 4.63 -14.48 19.72
C GLU A 193 3.95 -14.07 18.41
N LEU A 194 4.26 -14.79 17.35
CA LEU A 194 3.50 -14.74 16.11
C LEU A 194 2.71 -16.04 15.98
N LEU A 195 1.39 -15.94 16.15
CA LEU A 195 0.48 -17.04 15.86
C LEU A 195 0.28 -17.17 14.34
N ILE A 196 0.45 -18.40 13.84
CA ILE A 196 0.16 -18.80 12.48
C ILE A 196 -0.74 -20.03 12.52
N GLU A 197 -1.95 -19.91 12.00
CA GLU A 197 -2.92 -21.01 11.95
C GLU A 197 -3.06 -21.59 10.55
N ALA A 198 -2.80 -22.88 10.40
CA ALA A 198 -3.03 -23.64 9.18
C ALA A 198 -4.37 -24.38 9.25
N VAL A 199 -5.35 -23.97 8.44
CA VAL A 199 -6.69 -24.55 8.42
C VAL A 199 -7.02 -25.07 7.02
N LYS A 200 -7.50 -26.31 6.96
CA LYS A 200 -8.05 -26.88 5.72
C LYS A 200 -9.57 -26.79 5.74
N THR A 201 -10.14 -26.15 4.73
CA THR A 201 -11.59 -26.10 4.52
C THR A 201 -11.97 -26.69 3.16
N ARG A 202 -13.25 -26.61 2.79
CA ARG A 202 -13.72 -26.97 1.45
C ARG A 202 -13.22 -25.99 0.37
N GLU A 203 -12.81 -24.78 0.76
CA GLU A 203 -12.31 -23.75 -0.16
C GLU A 203 -10.82 -23.92 -0.48
N GLY A 204 -10.08 -24.67 0.34
CA GLY A 204 -8.67 -24.94 0.14
C GLY A 204 -7.87 -24.95 1.45
N HIS A 205 -6.61 -24.55 1.33
CA HIS A 205 -5.63 -24.48 2.40
C HIS A 205 -5.43 -23.00 2.80
N HIS A 206 -5.74 -22.69 4.04
CA HIS A 206 -5.64 -21.35 4.62
C HIS A 206 -4.45 -21.28 5.55
N LEU A 207 -3.71 -20.17 5.49
CA LEU A 207 -2.80 -19.72 6.52
C LEU A 207 -3.31 -18.38 7.04
N PHE A 208 -3.59 -18.31 8.33
CA PHE A 208 -3.93 -17.06 9.01
C PHE A 208 -2.75 -16.61 9.86
N LEU A 209 -2.35 -15.35 9.74
CA LEU A 209 -1.28 -14.75 10.52
C LEU A 209 -1.84 -13.56 11.31
N TYR A 210 -1.43 -13.43 12.58
CA TYR A 210 -1.96 -12.43 13.51
C TYR A 210 -0.89 -11.47 14.04
N PRO A 211 -0.23 -10.66 13.19
CA PRO A 211 0.76 -9.69 13.66
C PRO A 211 0.15 -8.45 14.34
N LEU A 212 -1.17 -8.20 14.19
CA LEU A 212 -1.88 -7.10 14.85
C LEU A 212 -1.24 -5.72 14.62
N ALA A 213 -0.97 -5.39 13.36
CA ALA A 213 -0.28 -4.18 12.92
C ALA A 213 -1.17 -3.23 12.07
N GLY A 214 -2.47 -3.48 11.98
CA GLY A 214 -3.43 -2.68 11.21
C GLY A 214 -3.51 -3.04 9.73
N TYR A 215 -4.60 -2.61 9.09
CA TYR A 215 -4.98 -3.07 7.74
C TYR A 215 -3.94 -2.80 6.65
N GLN A 216 -3.38 -1.58 6.58
CA GLN A 216 -2.44 -1.21 5.51
C GLN A 216 -1.17 -2.08 5.55
N VAL A 217 -0.65 -2.33 6.76
CA VAL A 217 0.51 -3.20 6.98
C VAL A 217 0.17 -4.64 6.61
N HIS A 218 -0.98 -5.14 7.04
CA HIS A 218 -1.41 -6.50 6.73
C HIS A 218 -1.63 -6.71 5.23
N GLU A 219 -2.10 -5.71 4.49
CA GLU A 219 -2.29 -5.79 3.04
C GLU A 219 -0.94 -5.92 2.32
N GLY A 220 0.02 -5.07 2.68
CA GLY A 220 1.40 -5.15 2.18
C GLY A 220 2.06 -6.48 2.53
N LEU A 221 1.92 -6.90 3.78
CA LEU A 221 2.46 -8.17 4.28
C LEU A 221 1.84 -9.37 3.55
N ALA A 222 0.52 -9.42 3.39
CA ALA A 222 -0.14 -10.54 2.71
C ALA A 222 0.33 -10.66 1.25
N SER A 223 0.50 -9.52 0.57
CA SER A 223 1.01 -9.47 -0.80
C SER A 223 2.47 -9.94 -0.89
N LEU A 224 3.33 -9.48 0.04
CA LEU A 224 4.72 -9.91 0.15
C LEU A 224 4.84 -11.42 0.39
N LEU A 225 4.11 -11.95 1.37
CA LEU A 225 4.15 -13.36 1.73
C LEU A 225 3.63 -14.23 0.57
N ALA A 226 2.55 -13.82 -0.09
CA ALA A 226 2.04 -14.51 -1.27
C ALA A 226 3.09 -14.55 -2.40
N TYR A 227 3.77 -13.44 -2.66
CA TYR A 227 4.83 -13.40 -3.66
C TYR A 227 5.99 -14.33 -3.30
N ARG A 228 6.52 -14.25 -2.07
CA ARG A 228 7.63 -15.10 -1.61
C ARG A 228 7.28 -16.59 -1.67
N LEU A 229 6.08 -16.97 -1.24
CA LEU A 229 5.61 -18.35 -1.32
C LEU A 229 5.42 -18.82 -2.76
N SER A 230 5.01 -17.93 -3.68
CA SER A 230 4.88 -18.27 -5.10
C SER A 230 6.22 -18.55 -5.78
N ARG A 231 7.32 -17.97 -5.26
CA ARG A 231 8.69 -18.23 -5.76
C ARG A 231 9.20 -19.61 -5.36
N LEU A 232 8.77 -20.14 -4.21
CA LEU A 232 9.15 -21.49 -3.79
C LEU A 232 8.53 -22.56 -4.71
N ALA A 233 7.27 -22.36 -5.12
CA ALA A 233 6.58 -23.26 -6.03
C ALA A 233 5.43 -22.53 -6.75
N PRO A 234 5.40 -22.53 -8.10
CA PRO A 234 4.34 -21.86 -8.87
C PRO A 234 2.94 -22.32 -8.45
N ARG A 235 2.14 -21.36 -7.97
CA ARG A 235 0.76 -21.61 -7.52
C ARG A 235 -0.03 -20.32 -7.44
N THR A 236 -1.35 -20.44 -7.40
CA THR A 236 -2.24 -19.32 -7.10
C THR A 236 -2.41 -19.20 -5.59
N ILE A 237 -2.08 -18.03 -5.06
CA ILE A 237 -2.29 -17.65 -3.65
C ILE A 237 -3.15 -16.39 -3.63
N SER A 238 -4.26 -16.44 -2.92
CA SER A 238 -5.10 -15.27 -2.63
C SER A 238 -4.70 -14.70 -1.29
N ALA A 239 -4.43 -13.39 -1.24
CA ALA A 239 -3.99 -12.68 -0.05
C ALA A 239 -5.08 -11.71 0.44
N PHE A 240 -5.29 -11.66 1.76
CA PHE A 240 -6.27 -10.77 2.38
C PHE A 240 -5.75 -10.18 3.67
N ALA A 241 -6.31 -9.04 4.02
CA ALA A 241 -6.02 -8.35 5.24
C ALA A 241 -7.30 -7.92 5.94
N THR A 242 -7.23 -7.84 7.26
CA THR A 242 -8.14 -7.13 8.15
C THR A 242 -7.30 -6.25 9.07
N ASP A 243 -7.91 -5.52 9.99
CA ASP A 243 -7.14 -4.78 11.00
C ASP A 243 -6.38 -5.69 11.99
N TYR A 244 -6.76 -6.98 12.09
CA TYR A 244 -6.18 -7.92 13.08
C TYR A 244 -5.10 -8.84 12.52
N GLY A 245 -5.14 -9.12 11.22
CA GLY A 245 -4.16 -9.97 10.59
C GLY A 245 -4.40 -10.16 9.10
N CYS A 246 -3.72 -11.16 8.52
CA CYS A 246 -3.86 -11.52 7.13
C CYS A 246 -4.15 -13.02 6.90
N GLU A 247 -4.77 -13.31 5.76
CA GLU A 247 -5.08 -14.66 5.29
C GLU A 247 -4.39 -14.91 3.94
N LEU A 248 -3.74 -16.07 3.80
CA LEU A 248 -3.26 -16.62 2.55
C LEU A 248 -4.04 -17.89 2.22
N LEU A 249 -4.73 -17.91 1.09
CA LEU A 249 -5.54 -19.04 0.63
C LEU A 249 -4.97 -19.62 -0.65
N SER A 250 -4.75 -20.93 -0.68
CA SER A 250 -4.36 -21.66 -1.88
C SER A 250 -5.20 -22.93 -2.09
N PRO A 251 -5.49 -23.33 -3.35
CA PRO A 251 -6.14 -24.61 -3.62
C PRO A 251 -5.31 -25.83 -3.20
N THR A 252 -3.99 -25.67 -3.05
CA THR A 252 -3.04 -26.73 -2.67
C THR A 252 -2.28 -26.35 -1.39
N PRO A 253 -1.74 -27.33 -0.63
CA PRO A 253 -1.00 -27.06 0.60
C PRO A 253 0.18 -26.10 0.38
N LEU A 254 0.26 -25.02 1.15
CA LEU A 254 1.31 -23.99 1.03
C LEU A 254 2.68 -24.52 1.50
N PRO A 255 3.79 -24.21 0.79
CA PRO A 255 5.06 -24.92 0.93
C PRO A 255 5.94 -24.29 2.02
N VAL A 256 5.37 -24.07 3.21
CA VAL A 256 6.12 -23.44 4.32
C VAL A 256 6.79 -24.48 5.20
N GLY A 257 6.29 -25.72 5.20
CA GLY A 257 6.90 -26.84 5.89
C GLY A 257 6.88 -26.67 7.40
N ASP A 258 8.02 -26.30 7.96
CA ASP A 258 8.34 -26.16 9.39
C ASP A 258 8.71 -24.72 9.76
N GLU A 259 9.26 -24.52 10.96
CA GLU A 259 9.71 -23.21 11.42
C GLU A 259 10.79 -22.61 10.50
N ALA A 260 11.73 -23.40 9.98
CA ALA A 260 12.82 -22.89 9.14
C ALA A 260 12.28 -22.27 7.84
N GLY A 261 11.29 -22.89 7.22
CA GLY A 261 10.62 -22.32 6.05
C GLY A 261 9.90 -21.01 6.36
N TRP A 262 9.28 -20.89 7.54
CA TRP A 262 8.70 -19.62 7.99
C TRP A 262 9.75 -18.54 8.22
N ARG A 263 10.87 -18.86 8.86
CA ARG A 263 11.98 -17.90 9.07
C ARG A 263 12.50 -17.35 7.74
N GLN A 264 12.61 -18.19 6.71
CA GLN A 264 12.99 -17.75 5.37
C GLN A 264 11.97 -16.79 4.76
N ILE A 265 10.68 -17.14 4.84
CA ILE A 265 9.59 -16.34 4.27
C ILE A 265 9.40 -15.00 5.01
N LEU A 266 9.66 -14.97 6.32
CA LEU A 266 9.55 -13.80 7.17
C LEU A 266 10.82 -12.94 7.20
N SER A 267 11.90 -13.33 6.51
CA SER A 267 13.17 -12.58 6.55
C SER A 267 12.98 -11.12 6.10
N PRO A 268 13.53 -10.12 6.83
CA PRO A 268 13.50 -8.72 6.38
C PRO A 268 14.42 -8.45 5.17
N ASP A 269 15.23 -9.42 4.76
CA ASP A 269 16.12 -9.31 3.61
C ASP A 269 15.35 -9.07 2.31
N ASN A 270 15.92 -8.25 1.42
CA ASN A 270 15.36 -7.91 0.11
C ASN A 270 13.91 -7.37 0.14
N LEU A 271 13.43 -6.89 1.30
CA LEU A 271 12.05 -6.43 1.49
C LEU A 271 11.64 -5.38 0.45
N LEU A 272 12.51 -4.40 0.19
CA LEU A 272 12.23 -3.33 -0.77
C LEU A 272 12.03 -3.89 -2.18
N GLU A 273 12.96 -4.73 -2.64
CA GLU A 273 12.94 -5.33 -3.96
C GLU A 273 11.71 -6.23 -4.13
N ASP A 274 11.43 -7.08 -3.15
CA ASP A 274 10.25 -7.95 -3.17
C ASP A 274 8.96 -7.12 -3.24
N ILE A 275 8.82 -6.05 -2.45
CA ILE A 275 7.64 -5.17 -2.46
C ILE A 275 7.47 -4.48 -3.83
N LEU A 276 8.57 -3.98 -4.41
CA LEU A 276 8.56 -3.35 -5.73
C LEU A 276 8.17 -4.34 -6.85
N LEU A 277 8.42 -5.64 -6.67
CA LEU A 277 7.99 -6.71 -7.59
C LEU A 277 6.55 -7.18 -7.32
N CYS A 278 6.11 -7.17 -6.06
CA CYS A 278 4.76 -7.51 -5.64
C CYS A 278 3.74 -6.55 -6.26
N LEU A 279 4.05 -5.27 -6.22
CA LEU A 279 3.18 -4.17 -6.61
C LEU A 279 3.62 -3.64 -7.97
N ASN A 280 2.72 -3.06 -8.76
CA ASN A 280 3.09 -2.45 -10.05
C ASN A 280 3.80 -1.10 -9.81
N ALA A 281 4.93 -1.14 -9.09
CA ALA A 281 5.57 0.03 -8.48
C ALA A 281 6.03 1.06 -9.51
N ALA A 282 6.44 0.61 -10.70
CA ALA A 282 6.77 1.51 -11.81
C ALA A 282 5.58 2.37 -12.24
N GLU A 283 4.38 1.78 -12.37
CA GLU A 283 3.17 2.53 -12.71
C GLU A 283 2.67 3.39 -11.53
N MET A 284 2.81 2.91 -10.29
CA MET A 284 2.50 3.70 -9.09
C MET A 284 3.38 4.93 -8.99
N ALA A 285 4.70 4.79 -9.17
CA ALA A 285 5.66 5.89 -9.14
C ALA A 285 5.40 6.90 -10.26
N ARG A 286 5.13 6.43 -11.48
CA ARG A 286 4.78 7.28 -12.63
C ARG A 286 3.51 8.10 -12.42
N ARG A 287 2.55 7.56 -11.66
CA ARG A 287 1.32 8.27 -11.26
C ARG A 287 1.55 9.24 -10.13
N GLN A 288 2.25 8.81 -9.07
CA GLN A 288 2.67 9.67 -7.96
C GLN A 288 3.48 10.88 -8.43
N PHE A 289 4.28 10.69 -9.48
CA PHE A 289 5.09 11.75 -10.07
C PHE A 289 4.26 12.94 -10.59
N ARG A 290 2.96 12.77 -10.91
CA ARG A 290 2.09 13.91 -11.27
C ARG A 290 2.08 14.97 -10.18
N ASP A 291 1.93 14.54 -8.94
CA ASP A 291 1.81 15.44 -7.80
C ASP A 291 3.16 16.09 -7.50
N ILE A 292 4.25 15.31 -7.60
CA ILE A 292 5.63 15.80 -7.46
C ILE A 292 5.95 16.82 -8.56
N ALA A 293 5.65 16.53 -9.82
CA ALA A 293 5.87 17.44 -10.94
C ALA A 293 5.10 18.75 -10.78
N ARG A 294 3.93 18.72 -10.14
CA ARG A 294 3.14 19.91 -9.83
C ARG A 294 3.83 20.76 -8.76
N VAL A 295 4.22 20.16 -7.65
CA VAL A 295 4.90 20.84 -6.54
C VAL A 295 6.28 21.38 -6.99
N ALA A 296 7.02 20.59 -7.77
CA ALA A 296 8.29 20.96 -8.36
C ALA A 296 8.17 22.01 -9.48
N GLY A 297 6.95 22.46 -9.81
CA GLY A 297 6.70 23.50 -10.81
C GLY A 297 7.05 23.09 -12.25
N LEU A 298 7.05 21.78 -12.54
CA LEU A 298 7.27 21.21 -13.88
C LEU A 298 5.98 21.20 -14.69
N ILE A 299 4.82 21.09 -14.04
CA ILE A 299 3.52 21.18 -14.70
C ILE A 299 2.71 22.35 -14.16
N PHE A 300 2.04 23.06 -15.07
CA PHE A 300 1.14 24.15 -14.71
C PHE A 300 -0.31 23.69 -14.70
N THR A 301 -0.99 23.91 -13.58
CA THR A 301 -2.37 23.47 -13.34
C THR A 301 -3.44 24.31 -14.03
N GLY A 302 -3.08 25.45 -14.61
CA GLY A 302 -4.02 26.39 -15.23
C GLY A 302 -4.28 27.61 -14.36
N TYR A 303 -5.04 28.56 -14.89
CA TYR A 303 -5.44 29.76 -14.16
C TYR A 303 -6.75 29.52 -13.39
N PRO A 304 -7.07 30.34 -12.37
CA PRO A 304 -8.39 30.32 -11.75
C PRO A 304 -9.51 30.39 -12.81
N GLY A 305 -10.49 29.50 -12.73
CA GLY A 305 -11.57 29.38 -13.73
C GLY A 305 -11.21 28.63 -15.02
N SER A 306 -9.95 28.26 -15.24
CA SER A 306 -9.48 27.52 -16.43
C SER A 306 -8.40 26.50 -16.04
N GLN A 307 -8.73 25.64 -15.08
CA GLN A 307 -7.82 24.57 -14.68
C GLN A 307 -7.72 23.48 -15.75
N LYS A 308 -6.52 22.95 -15.92
CA LYS A 308 -6.30 21.77 -16.77
C LYS A 308 -6.96 20.56 -16.12
N SER A 309 -7.50 19.67 -16.96
CA SER A 309 -8.07 18.41 -16.49
C SER A 309 -6.99 17.49 -15.92
N THR A 310 -7.36 16.60 -14.98
CA THR A 310 -6.46 15.58 -14.42
C THR A 310 -5.81 14.73 -15.51
N ARG A 311 -6.54 14.42 -16.60
CA ARG A 311 -6.00 13.68 -17.76
C ARG A 311 -4.88 14.45 -18.46
N GLN A 312 -5.04 15.76 -18.65
CA GLN A 312 -4.00 16.60 -19.26
C GLN A 312 -2.77 16.68 -18.34
N LEU A 313 -2.99 16.85 -17.03
CA LEU A 313 -1.89 16.92 -16.07
C LEU A 313 -1.12 15.60 -16.01
N GLN A 314 -1.81 14.46 -15.98
CA GLN A 314 -1.20 13.14 -16.00
C GLN A 314 -0.41 12.89 -17.28
N ALA A 315 -0.95 13.28 -18.45
CA ALA A 315 -0.23 13.12 -19.72
C ALA A 315 1.06 13.96 -19.74
N SER A 316 1.00 15.22 -19.29
CA SER A 316 2.18 16.07 -19.21
C SER A 316 3.22 15.54 -18.22
N SER A 317 2.80 15.08 -17.03
CA SER A 317 3.74 14.54 -16.04
C SER A 317 4.39 13.24 -16.48
N SER A 318 3.65 12.34 -17.15
CA SER A 318 4.20 11.08 -17.64
C SER A 318 5.29 11.28 -18.69
N VAL A 319 5.16 12.27 -19.59
CA VAL A 319 6.22 12.59 -20.56
C VAL A 319 7.51 13.03 -19.87
N ILE A 320 7.39 13.87 -18.84
CA ILE A 320 8.54 14.34 -18.06
C ILE A 320 9.16 13.19 -17.26
N TYR A 321 8.34 12.33 -16.65
CA TYR A 321 8.80 11.14 -15.95
C TYR A 321 9.61 10.23 -16.87
N ASP A 322 9.09 9.92 -18.07
CA ASP A 322 9.77 9.06 -19.03
C ASP A 322 11.09 9.69 -19.52
N ALA A 323 11.11 11.02 -19.69
CA ALA A 323 12.33 11.75 -20.04
C ALA A 323 13.38 11.63 -18.92
N PHE A 324 13.00 11.77 -17.65
CA PHE A 324 13.94 11.55 -16.53
C PHE A 324 14.41 10.10 -16.49
N VAL A 325 13.51 9.12 -16.58
CA VAL A 325 13.91 7.70 -16.58
C VAL A 325 14.92 7.38 -17.68
N THR A 326 14.81 8.04 -18.84
CA THR A 326 15.67 7.80 -20.01
C THR A 326 16.98 8.59 -19.95
N TYR A 327 16.93 9.87 -19.58
CA TYR A 327 18.03 10.82 -19.76
C TYR A 327 18.64 11.35 -18.45
N ASP A 328 17.99 11.12 -17.31
CA ASP A 328 18.43 11.55 -15.97
C ASP A 328 17.90 10.59 -14.90
N PRO A 329 18.35 9.31 -14.90
CA PRO A 329 17.79 8.25 -14.05
C PRO A 329 18.04 8.47 -12.56
N ASP A 330 19.07 9.25 -12.22
CA ASP A 330 19.46 9.64 -10.86
C ASP A 330 18.75 10.92 -10.37
N ASN A 331 17.76 11.41 -11.13
CA ASN A 331 17.01 12.61 -10.77
C ASN A 331 16.29 12.44 -9.42
N LEU A 332 16.51 13.38 -8.49
CA LEU A 332 15.94 13.30 -7.13
C LEU A 332 14.40 13.31 -7.10
N LEU A 333 13.71 13.78 -8.15
CA LEU A 333 12.25 13.70 -8.23
C LEU A 333 11.75 12.28 -8.58
N LEU A 334 12.55 11.48 -9.30
CA LEU A 334 12.24 10.06 -9.50
C LEU A 334 12.40 9.31 -8.18
N GLU A 335 13.45 9.62 -7.43
CA GLU A 335 13.68 9.03 -6.12
C GLU A 335 12.58 9.42 -5.13
N GLN A 336 12.18 10.69 -5.11
CA GLN A 336 11.03 11.15 -4.33
C GLN A 336 9.75 10.40 -4.72
N ALA A 337 9.51 10.14 -6.02
CA ALA A 337 8.32 9.42 -6.47
C ALA A 337 8.30 7.98 -5.96
N ARG A 338 9.44 7.28 -6.00
CA ARG A 338 9.58 5.93 -5.44
C ARG A 338 9.37 5.94 -3.94
N ARG A 339 10.04 6.85 -3.22
CA ARG A 339 9.92 7.00 -1.77
C ARG A 339 8.49 7.30 -1.33
N GLU A 340 7.82 8.26 -1.96
CA GLU A 340 6.44 8.61 -1.61
C GLU A 340 5.44 7.47 -1.86
N VAL A 341 5.65 6.64 -2.89
CA VAL A 341 4.84 5.44 -3.10
C VAL A 341 5.03 4.45 -1.95
N LEU A 342 6.28 4.22 -1.54
CA LEU A 342 6.60 3.31 -0.43
C LEU A 342 6.06 3.82 0.91
N GLU A 343 6.21 5.11 1.18
CA GLU A 343 5.76 5.74 2.43
C GLU A 343 4.23 5.86 2.50
N ARG A 344 3.59 6.46 1.48
CA ARG A 344 2.16 6.82 1.56
C ARG A 344 1.24 5.67 1.22
N GLN A 345 1.60 4.81 0.26
CA GLN A 345 0.68 3.77 -0.20
C GLN A 345 0.86 2.46 0.57
N LEU A 346 2.02 2.24 1.19
CA LEU A 346 2.39 0.94 1.75
C LEU A 346 2.85 1.00 3.22
N ASP A 347 2.97 2.20 3.81
CA ASP A 347 3.59 2.42 5.11
C ASP A 347 4.83 1.53 5.29
N PHE A 348 5.77 1.65 4.33
CA PHE A 348 6.92 0.75 4.23
C PHE A 348 7.73 0.69 5.53
N GLY A 349 7.82 1.81 6.26
CA GLY A 349 8.47 1.86 7.56
C GLY A 349 7.78 0.97 8.59
N GLN A 350 6.45 1.06 8.72
CA GLN A 350 5.71 0.18 9.62
C GLN A 350 5.71 -1.27 9.16
N LEU A 351 5.59 -1.52 7.86
CA LEU A 351 5.68 -2.86 7.28
C LEU A 351 7.03 -3.52 7.62
N ARG A 352 8.13 -2.80 7.42
CA ARG A 352 9.48 -3.26 7.78
C ARG A 352 9.58 -3.60 9.25
N ARG A 353 9.20 -2.67 10.15
CA ARG A 353 9.24 -2.92 11.61
C ARG A 353 8.39 -4.12 12.01
N THR A 354 7.22 -4.27 11.40
CA THR A 354 6.32 -5.41 11.66
C THR A 354 6.95 -6.71 11.20
N LEU A 355 7.54 -6.74 10.00
CA LEU A 355 8.21 -7.92 9.47
C LEU A 355 9.44 -8.31 10.31
N GLU A 356 10.25 -7.33 10.72
CA GLU A 356 11.39 -7.53 11.63
C GLU A 356 10.92 -8.10 12.97
N GLY A 357 9.84 -7.55 13.55
CA GLY A 357 9.22 -8.07 14.76
C GLY A 357 8.70 -9.51 14.60
N MET A 358 8.02 -9.80 13.49
CA MET A 358 7.55 -11.15 13.15
C MET A 358 8.71 -12.14 12.96
N ALA A 359 9.80 -11.70 12.33
CA ALA A 359 10.98 -12.52 12.09
C ALA A 359 11.73 -12.86 13.39
N ALA A 360 11.67 -11.96 14.39
CA ALA A 360 12.28 -12.16 15.71
C ALA A 360 11.35 -12.87 16.71
N ALA A 361 10.04 -12.85 16.49
CA ALA A 361 9.06 -13.44 17.39
C ALA A 361 9.22 -14.96 17.56
N ALA A 362 8.73 -15.49 18.69
CA ALA A 362 8.52 -16.93 18.83
C ALA A 362 7.35 -17.34 17.92
N LEU A 363 7.59 -18.31 17.03
CA LEU A 363 6.56 -18.73 16.08
C LEU A 363 5.68 -19.81 16.73
N VAL A 364 4.38 -19.52 16.83
CA VAL A 364 3.39 -20.49 17.28
C VAL A 364 2.66 -21.01 16.05
N LEU A 365 3.06 -22.21 15.59
CA LEU A 365 2.47 -22.87 14.43
C LEU A 365 1.34 -23.81 14.88
N ALA A 366 0.10 -23.39 14.68
CA ALA A 366 -1.09 -24.17 15.04
C ALA A 366 -1.78 -24.74 13.80
N SER A 367 -2.33 -25.95 13.90
CA SER A 367 -3.11 -26.60 12.84
C SER A 367 -4.52 -26.96 13.31
N PRO A 368 -5.38 -25.97 13.63
CA PRO A 368 -6.70 -26.25 14.17
C PRO A 368 -7.57 -26.96 13.13
N ARG A 369 -8.45 -27.85 13.60
CA ARG A 369 -9.35 -28.65 12.74
C ARG A 369 -10.48 -27.84 12.12
N ARG A 370 -10.63 -26.56 12.48
CA ARG A 370 -11.72 -25.67 12.11
C ARG A 370 -11.26 -24.21 12.21
N LEU A 371 -12.08 -23.30 11.69
CA LEU A 371 -11.87 -21.88 11.87
C LEU A 371 -11.98 -21.54 13.37
N THR A 372 -10.95 -20.90 13.89
CA THR A 372 -10.89 -20.42 15.27
C THR A 372 -11.61 -19.09 15.41
N PRO A 373 -11.93 -18.65 16.65
CA PRO A 373 -12.45 -17.31 16.87
C PRO A 373 -11.61 -16.19 16.26
N LEU A 374 -10.27 -16.32 16.24
CA LEU A 374 -9.41 -15.34 15.58
C LEU A 374 -9.43 -15.48 14.04
N ALA A 375 -9.47 -16.70 13.48
CA ALA A 375 -9.53 -16.91 12.03
C ALA A 375 -10.88 -16.51 11.41
N PHE A 376 -11.96 -16.65 12.17
CA PHE A 376 -13.32 -16.49 11.67
C PHE A 376 -13.61 -15.08 11.10
N PRO A 377 -13.25 -13.96 11.76
CA PRO A 377 -13.42 -12.62 11.19
C PRO A 377 -12.67 -12.39 9.89
N LEU A 378 -11.45 -12.94 9.74
CA LEU A 378 -10.70 -12.85 8.48
C LEU A 378 -11.42 -13.59 7.36
N TRP A 379 -11.81 -14.84 7.64
CA TRP A 379 -12.58 -15.66 6.71
C TRP A 379 -13.92 -15.01 6.32
N ALA A 380 -14.66 -14.46 7.28
CA ALA A 380 -15.96 -13.83 7.06
C ALA A 380 -15.83 -12.51 6.26
N SER A 381 -14.78 -11.73 6.53
CA SER A 381 -14.43 -10.53 5.77
C SER A 381 -14.15 -10.88 4.30
N ARG A 382 -13.39 -11.94 4.05
CA ARG A 382 -13.15 -12.48 2.70
C ARG A 382 -14.44 -12.94 2.02
N LEU A 383 -15.37 -13.59 2.74
CA LEU A 383 -16.64 -13.99 2.13
C LEU A 383 -17.43 -12.79 1.60
N ARG A 384 -17.32 -11.64 2.26
CA ARG A 384 -17.98 -10.39 1.82
C ARG A 384 -17.42 -9.86 0.49
N SER A 385 -16.21 -10.29 0.12
CA SER A 385 -15.59 -9.99 -1.17
C SER A 385 -15.82 -11.09 -2.22
N GLN A 386 -16.62 -12.12 -1.95
CA GLN A 386 -17.03 -13.12 -2.94
C GLN A 386 -18.46 -12.87 -3.43
N ILE A 387 -18.71 -13.13 -4.72
CA ILE A 387 -20.08 -13.15 -5.28
C ILE A 387 -20.63 -14.56 -5.14
N SER A 388 -21.80 -14.69 -4.52
CA SER A 388 -22.53 -15.95 -4.36
C SER A 388 -24.01 -15.71 -4.62
N SER A 389 -24.72 -16.76 -5.03
CA SER A 389 -26.20 -16.77 -5.07
C SER A 389 -26.81 -16.83 -3.67
N GLU A 390 -26.01 -17.21 -2.67
CA GLU A 390 -26.38 -17.19 -1.26
C GLU A 390 -25.97 -15.86 -0.62
N SER A 391 -26.80 -15.32 0.28
CA SER A 391 -26.45 -14.09 0.97
C SER A 391 -25.25 -14.29 1.89
N TRP A 392 -24.44 -13.24 2.06
CA TRP A 392 -23.28 -13.27 2.96
C TRP A 392 -23.70 -13.58 4.40
N SER A 393 -24.82 -13.00 4.87
CA SER A 393 -25.35 -13.22 6.21
C SER A 393 -25.73 -14.68 6.46
N ASP A 394 -26.35 -15.35 5.48
CA ASP A 394 -26.76 -16.74 5.64
C ASP A 394 -25.55 -17.68 5.71
N ARG A 395 -24.51 -17.41 4.89
CA ARG A 395 -23.25 -18.17 4.92
C ARG A 395 -22.53 -18.03 6.26
N VAL A 396 -22.47 -16.81 6.78
CA VAL A 396 -21.88 -16.51 8.10
C VAL A 396 -22.66 -17.19 9.20
N ALA A 397 -23.99 -17.03 9.24
CA ALA A 397 -24.86 -17.64 10.25
C ALA A 397 -24.74 -19.17 10.26
N ARG A 398 -24.70 -19.81 9.08
CA ARG A 398 -24.49 -21.26 8.97
C ARG A 398 -23.16 -21.71 9.58
N MET A 399 -22.09 -20.98 9.31
CA MET A 399 -20.78 -21.30 9.86
C MET A 399 -20.74 -21.06 11.38
N VAL A 400 -21.34 -19.97 11.88
CA VAL A 400 -21.48 -19.69 13.32
C VAL A 400 -22.18 -20.85 14.02
N MET A 401 -23.36 -21.28 13.54
CA MET A 401 -24.09 -22.42 14.13
C MET A 401 -23.25 -23.70 14.18
N GLN A 402 -22.43 -23.96 13.15
CA GLN A 402 -21.54 -25.12 13.13
C GLN A 402 -20.43 -25.01 14.16
N LEU A 403 -19.84 -23.81 14.33
CA LEU A 403 -18.76 -23.56 15.28
C LEU A 403 -19.27 -23.52 16.74
N GLU A 404 -20.44 -22.93 16.99
CA GLU A 404 -21.08 -22.91 18.32
C GLU A 404 -21.37 -24.32 18.81
N LYS A 405 -22.01 -25.17 17.98
CA LYS A 405 -22.21 -26.59 18.30
C LYS A 405 -20.91 -27.33 18.62
N ALA A 406 -19.81 -26.88 18.01
CA ALA A 406 -18.48 -27.44 18.20
C ALA A 406 -17.77 -26.91 19.46
N ALA A 407 -18.20 -25.77 19.99
CA ALA A 407 -17.61 -25.08 21.15
C ALA A 407 -18.19 -25.57 22.49
N GLY A 408 -19.34 -26.24 22.43
CA GLY A 408 -20.09 -26.72 23.60
C GLY A 408 -21.13 -25.68 23.97
#